data_AF-A0A8K0XLV0-F1
#
_entry.id   AF-A0A8K0XLV0-F1
#
_cell.length_a   1.000
_cell.length_b   1.000
_cell.length_c   1.000
_cell.angle_alpha   90.00
_cell.angle_beta   90.00
_cell.angle_gamma   90.00
#
_symmetry.space_group_name_H-M   'P 1'
#
loop_
_entity.id
_entity.type
_entity.pdbx_description
1 polymer ?
#
loop_
_entity_poly.entity_id
_entity_poly.type
_entity_poly.pdbx_seq_one_letter_code
_entity_poly.pdbx_strand_id
1 'polypeptide(L)'
;MPHETTPHTSTANDVMLADVLKLRGEVRQADHLFENVLRDLEAVSERTIMRWRRKQAVKDEVDKLRTSWGEIYKTFRDSIWYSREIAGSVQAVIDDITQVVIPRLTAREVSYEAKLSELCDSIDYISRRNKEAVLMTTAFKNIQNDVHQWSEHWAAFKLTKMYRKFLKDELITRQLASLLRLMGEPAWEALAGHGASLILRLISPIWYALIKDTVVSESDNKDDQIPSEVNKLVTKIAVMCNLWAEITADLRQIRSATSHLSQDISGEATVLYSSRLNRLKTMYTALSTALRSYQVNVFLD
;
A
#
# COMPACT_ATOMS: atom_id res chain seq x y z
N MET A 1 39.75 -11.17 -18.44
CA MET A 1 38.33 -11.32 -18.09
C MET A 1 37.76 -9.94 -17.82
N PRO A 2 36.90 -9.40 -18.69
CA PRO A 2 36.22 -8.14 -18.40
C PRO A 2 35.02 -8.42 -17.50
N HIS A 3 34.92 -7.70 -16.38
CA HIS A 3 33.69 -7.63 -15.59
C HIS A 3 32.65 -6.87 -16.42
N GLU A 4 31.65 -7.57 -16.93
CA GLU A 4 30.39 -6.94 -17.36
C GLU A 4 29.67 -6.43 -16.11
N THR A 5 29.89 -5.17 -15.77
CA THR A 5 28.97 -4.43 -14.91
C THR A 5 27.70 -4.18 -15.72
N THR A 6 26.63 -4.92 -15.40
CA THR A 6 25.29 -4.76 -15.96
C THR A 6 24.75 -3.34 -15.68
N PRO A 7 24.64 -2.45 -16.68
CA PRO A 7 24.19 -1.06 -16.47
C PRO A 7 22.69 -0.94 -16.15
N HIS A 8 21.93 -2.01 -16.39
CA HIS A 8 20.47 -2.01 -16.30
C HIS A 8 19.93 -2.05 -14.86
N THR A 9 20.66 -2.64 -13.91
CA THR A 9 20.21 -2.82 -12.52
C THR A 9 20.23 -1.54 -11.68
N SER A 10 21.20 -0.64 -11.92
CA SER A 10 21.26 0.66 -11.21
C SER A 10 20.04 1.52 -11.55
N THR A 11 19.79 1.68 -12.86
CA THR A 11 18.70 2.52 -13.37
C THR A 11 17.33 2.06 -12.88
N ALA A 12 17.12 0.75 -12.79
CA ALA A 12 15.87 0.17 -12.31
C ALA A 12 15.64 0.44 -10.81
N ASN A 13 16.67 0.29 -9.98
CA ASN A 13 16.59 0.60 -8.55
C ASN A 13 16.36 2.09 -8.29
N ASP A 14 17.00 2.96 -9.09
CA ASP A 14 16.83 4.41 -8.99
C ASP A 14 15.39 4.85 -9.30
N VAL A 15 14.78 4.24 -10.31
CA VAL A 15 13.36 4.47 -10.67
C VAL A 15 12.43 4.06 -9.53
N MET A 16 12.66 2.88 -8.94
CA MET A 16 11.83 2.39 -7.84
C MET A 16 11.94 3.25 -6.58
N LEU A 17 13.15 3.72 -6.27
CA LEU A 17 13.37 4.68 -5.21
C LEU A 17 12.61 5.99 -5.48
N ALA A 18 12.63 6.50 -6.71
CA ALA A 18 11.91 7.71 -7.08
C ALA A 18 10.39 7.56 -6.89
N ASP A 19 9.80 6.42 -7.26
CA ASP A 19 8.37 6.17 -7.05
C ASP A 19 8.00 6.06 -5.56
N VAL A 20 8.84 5.43 -4.73
CA VAL A 20 8.66 5.39 -3.27
C VAL A 20 8.78 6.79 -2.66
N LEU A 21 9.72 7.60 -3.12
CA LEU A 21 9.87 9.00 -2.66
C LEU A 21 8.67 9.85 -3.05
N LYS A 22 8.03 9.59 -4.20
CA LYS A 22 6.76 10.22 -4.57
C LYS A 22 5.65 9.84 -3.59
N LEU A 23 5.53 8.57 -3.23
CA LEU A 23 4.56 8.12 -2.23
C LEU A 23 4.82 8.76 -0.86
N ARG A 24 6.08 8.91 -0.44
CA ARG A 24 6.45 9.69 0.75
C ARG A 24 5.93 11.13 0.67
N GLY A 25 6.07 11.77 -0.50
CA GLY A 25 5.54 13.12 -0.74
C GLY A 25 4.03 13.20 -0.58
N GLU A 26 3.29 12.24 -1.11
CA GLU A 26 1.84 12.12 -0.96
C GLU A 26 1.43 11.92 0.51
N VAL A 27 2.12 11.05 1.25
CA VAL A 27 1.89 10.82 2.69
C VAL A 27 2.14 12.09 3.51
N ARG A 28 3.24 12.80 3.26
CA ARG A 28 3.55 14.08 3.93
C ARG A 28 2.55 15.17 3.59
N GLN A 29 2.08 15.21 2.34
CA GLN A 29 1.05 16.16 1.94
C GLN A 29 -0.26 15.89 2.69
N ALA A 30 -0.66 14.62 2.84
CA ALA A 30 -1.84 14.26 3.62
C ALA A 30 -1.69 14.66 5.09
N ASP A 31 -0.54 14.35 5.70
CA ASP A 31 -0.19 14.73 7.07
C ASP A 31 -0.29 16.25 7.31
N HIS A 32 0.29 17.06 6.42
CA HIS A 32 0.18 18.52 6.49
C HIS A 32 -1.26 19.01 6.33
N LEU A 33 -2.07 18.37 5.49
CA LEU A 33 -3.48 18.73 5.33
C LEU A 33 -4.28 18.42 6.60
N PHE A 34 -4.03 17.26 7.25
CA PHE A 34 -4.62 16.94 8.54
C PHE A 34 -4.23 17.97 9.61
N GLU A 35 -2.94 18.29 9.72
CA GLU A 35 -2.44 19.24 10.70
C GLU A 35 -3.00 20.65 10.49
N ASN A 36 -3.06 21.10 9.23
CA ASN A 36 -3.60 22.43 8.91
C ASN A 36 -5.09 22.55 9.28
N VAL A 37 -5.90 21.51 9.02
CA VAL A 37 -7.31 21.52 9.44
C VAL A 37 -7.41 21.62 10.96
N LEU A 38 -6.56 20.89 11.70
CA LEU A 38 -6.53 20.94 13.16
C LEU A 38 -6.16 22.34 13.68
N ARG A 39 -5.12 22.95 13.09
CA ARG A 39 -4.65 24.31 13.42
C ARG A 39 -5.71 25.36 13.11
N ASP A 40 -6.40 25.24 11.98
CA ASP A 40 -7.46 26.16 11.58
C ASP A 40 -8.68 26.04 12.52
N LEU A 41 -9.04 24.81 12.93
CA LEU A 41 -10.08 24.59 13.93
C LEU A 41 -9.73 25.20 15.29
N GLU A 42 -8.46 25.10 15.71
CA GLU A 42 -7.98 25.76 16.93
C GLU A 42 -8.09 27.29 16.82
N ALA A 43 -7.62 27.88 15.72
CA ALA A 43 -7.74 29.32 15.49
C ALA A 43 -9.21 29.79 15.42
N VAL A 44 -10.12 28.96 14.91
CA VAL A 44 -11.56 29.20 14.92
C VAL A 44 -12.09 29.14 16.36
N SER A 45 -11.70 28.14 17.14
CA SER A 45 -12.11 27.99 18.54
C SER A 45 -11.65 29.18 19.39
N GLU A 46 -10.41 29.62 19.26
CA GLU A 46 -9.88 30.77 19.99
C GLU A 46 -10.62 32.08 19.68
N ARG A 47 -10.94 32.32 18.40
CA ARG A 47 -11.71 33.49 17.97
C ARG A 47 -13.13 33.54 18.55
N THR A 48 -13.67 32.41 19.00
CA THR A 48 -15.02 32.34 19.57
C THR A 48 -15.11 32.70 21.06
N ILE A 49 -13.98 32.98 21.76
CA ILE A 49 -13.90 33.16 23.23
C ILE A 49 -14.63 34.40 23.81
N MET A 50 -15.31 35.25 23.03
CA MET A 50 -15.93 36.49 23.57
C MET A 50 -17.36 36.36 24.14
N ARG A 51 -17.49 36.55 25.48
CA ARG A 51 -18.61 37.01 26.37
C ARG A 51 -20.11 36.77 26.07
N TRP A 52 -20.54 36.17 24.95
CA TRP A 52 -21.96 35.96 24.63
C TRP A 52 -22.32 34.48 24.56
N ARG A 53 -23.39 34.03 25.26
CA ARG A 53 -23.85 32.62 25.31
C ARG A 53 -23.97 31.94 23.93
N ARG A 54 -24.33 32.67 22.86
CA ARG A 54 -24.43 32.12 21.49
C ARG A 54 -23.06 31.77 20.88
N LYS A 55 -21.97 32.40 21.33
CA LYS A 55 -20.60 32.06 20.91
C LYS A 55 -20.08 30.81 21.62
N GLN A 56 -20.59 30.50 22.82
CA GLN A 56 -20.24 29.27 23.53
C GLN A 56 -20.71 28.03 22.76
N ALA A 57 -21.95 28.00 22.26
CA ALA A 57 -22.44 26.85 21.48
C ALA A 57 -21.64 26.60 20.19
N VAL A 58 -21.17 27.67 19.53
CA VAL A 58 -20.28 27.56 18.37
C VAL A 58 -18.91 27.02 18.79
N LYS A 59 -18.36 27.52 19.90
CA LYS A 59 -17.10 27.03 20.47
C LYS A 59 -17.18 25.55 20.80
N ASP A 60 -18.21 25.13 21.53
CA ASP A 60 -18.40 23.74 21.94
C ASP A 60 -18.46 22.80 20.72
N GLU A 61 -19.14 23.24 19.65
CA GLU A 61 -19.22 22.45 18.43
C GLU A 61 -17.89 22.39 17.67
N VAL A 62 -17.16 23.51 17.58
CA VAL A 62 -15.81 23.53 16.99
C VAL A 62 -14.85 22.66 17.80
N ASP A 63 -14.93 22.67 19.13
CA ASP A 63 -14.07 21.88 20.01
C ASP A 63 -14.36 20.37 19.86
N LYS A 64 -15.62 19.97 19.65
CA LYS A 64 -15.98 18.59 19.29
C LYS A 64 -15.42 18.18 17.93
N LEU A 65 -15.60 19.03 16.92
CA LEU A 65 -15.08 18.81 15.57
C LEU A 65 -13.55 18.67 15.60
N ARG A 66 -12.86 19.52 16.38
CA ARG A 66 -11.41 19.46 16.61
C ARG A 66 -10.98 18.16 17.26
N THR A 67 -11.70 17.73 18.30
CA THR A 67 -11.40 16.48 19.02
C THR A 67 -11.54 15.27 18.09
N SER A 68 -12.67 15.16 17.40
CA SER A 68 -12.92 14.09 16.43
C SER A 68 -11.91 14.12 15.28
N TRP A 69 -11.56 15.29 14.74
CA TRP A 69 -10.53 15.40 13.71
C TRP A 69 -9.15 14.95 14.20
N GLY A 70 -8.80 15.32 15.45
CA GLY A 70 -7.58 14.89 16.10
C GLY A 70 -7.49 13.36 16.23
N GLU A 71 -8.60 12.70 16.54
CA GLU A 71 -8.68 11.23 16.57
C GLU A 71 -8.44 10.62 15.18
N ILE A 72 -9.11 11.12 14.14
CA ILE A 72 -8.92 10.66 12.75
C ILE A 72 -7.45 10.84 12.32
N TYR A 73 -6.87 12.01 12.60
CA TYR A 73 -5.48 12.30 12.27
C TYR A 73 -4.51 11.37 13.01
N LYS A 74 -4.74 11.12 14.30
CA LYS A 74 -3.94 10.16 15.07
C LYS A 74 -4.01 8.77 14.45
N THR A 75 -5.21 8.28 14.13
CA THR A 75 -5.40 6.97 13.50
C THR A 75 -4.71 6.89 12.14
N PHE A 76 -4.69 7.98 11.36
CA PHE A 76 -3.91 8.07 10.13
C PHE A 76 -2.40 7.89 10.40
N ARG A 77 -1.83 8.64 11.35
CA ARG A 77 -0.40 8.51 11.70
C ARG A 77 -0.03 7.11 12.19
N ASP A 78 -0.86 6.55 13.07
CA ASP A 78 -0.67 5.19 13.61
C ASP A 78 -0.73 4.14 12.49
N SER A 79 -1.65 4.32 11.53
CA SER A 79 -1.81 3.43 10.37
C SER A 79 -0.64 3.55 9.38
N ILE A 80 -0.09 4.75 9.17
CA ILE A 80 1.16 4.92 8.40
C ILE A 80 2.32 4.21 9.08
N TRP A 81 2.49 4.39 10.40
CA TRP A 81 3.54 3.70 11.15
C TRP A 81 3.40 2.17 11.03
N TYR A 82 2.22 1.64 11.33
CA TYR A 82 2.00 0.19 11.30
C TYR A 82 2.11 -0.39 9.88
N SER A 83 1.84 0.39 8.82
CA SER A 83 2.03 -0.06 7.43
C SER A 83 3.51 -0.33 7.11
N ARG A 84 4.43 0.39 7.75
CA ARG A 84 5.87 0.21 7.59
C ARG A 84 6.35 -1.05 8.29
N GLU A 85 5.79 -1.36 9.46
CA GLU A 85 6.07 -2.60 10.18
C GLU A 85 5.64 -3.82 9.36
N ILE A 86 4.48 -3.74 8.71
CA ILE A 86 4.02 -4.76 7.75
C ILE A 86 5.00 -4.85 6.58
N ALA A 87 5.38 -3.73 5.96
CA ALA A 87 6.32 -3.73 4.83
C ALA A 87 7.67 -4.37 5.19
N GLY A 88 8.23 -4.07 6.36
CA GLY A 88 9.47 -4.69 6.84
C GLY A 88 9.32 -6.19 7.12
N SER A 89 8.18 -6.58 7.71
CA SER A 89 7.88 -7.99 7.96
C SER A 89 7.72 -8.79 6.65
N VAL A 90 7.04 -8.21 5.65
CA VAL A 90 6.90 -8.80 4.33
C VAL A 90 8.26 -8.89 3.63
N GLN A 91 9.06 -7.84 3.68
CA GLN A 91 10.41 -7.82 3.11
C GLN A 91 11.26 -8.98 3.63
N ALA A 92 11.28 -9.21 4.94
CA ALA A 92 12.02 -10.33 5.53
C ALA A 92 11.56 -11.70 4.98
N VAL A 93 10.25 -11.90 4.83
CA VAL A 93 9.70 -13.14 4.27
C VAL A 93 10.03 -13.30 2.79
N ILE A 94 9.96 -12.23 2.01
CA ILE A 94 10.35 -12.24 0.60
C ILE A 94 11.85 -12.58 0.46
N ASP A 95 12.69 -12.05 1.35
CA ASP A 95 14.12 -12.37 1.38
C ASP A 95 14.33 -13.87 1.68
N ASP A 96 13.64 -14.43 2.67
CA ASP A 96 13.68 -15.88 2.95
C ASP A 96 13.23 -16.71 1.73
N ILE A 97 12.14 -16.32 1.07
CA ILE A 97 11.66 -17.02 -0.13
C ILE A 97 12.71 -16.97 -1.25
N THR A 98 13.30 -15.81 -1.51
CA THR A 98 14.23 -15.62 -2.63
C THR A 98 15.61 -16.23 -2.38
N GLN A 99 16.07 -16.26 -1.12
CA GLN A 99 17.40 -16.73 -0.73
C GLN A 99 17.43 -18.20 -0.31
N VAL A 100 16.31 -18.74 0.18
CA VAL A 100 16.23 -20.11 0.70
C VAL A 100 15.26 -20.97 -0.10
N VAL A 101 13.98 -20.57 -0.16
CA VAL A 101 12.92 -21.42 -0.73
C VAL A 101 13.13 -21.64 -2.22
N ILE A 102 13.26 -20.58 -3.03
CA ILE A 102 13.43 -20.68 -4.48
C ILE A 102 14.68 -21.52 -4.85
N PRO A 103 15.87 -21.28 -4.28
CA PRO A 103 17.04 -22.14 -4.51
C PRO A 103 16.76 -23.62 -4.24
N ARG A 104 16.11 -23.95 -3.12
CA ARG A 104 15.75 -25.33 -2.77
C ARG A 104 14.70 -25.93 -3.71
N LEU A 105 13.77 -25.13 -4.22
CA LEU A 105 12.83 -25.55 -5.25
C LEU A 105 13.51 -25.86 -6.60
N THR A 106 14.62 -25.18 -6.91
CA THR A 106 15.41 -25.44 -8.11
C THR A 106 16.45 -26.56 -7.96
N ALA A 107 16.85 -26.88 -6.73
CA ALA A 107 17.82 -27.91 -6.42
C ALA A 107 17.37 -29.30 -6.92
N ARG A 108 18.29 -30.06 -7.52
CA ARG A 108 17.98 -31.39 -8.08
C ARG A 108 17.99 -32.48 -7.01
N GLU A 109 18.77 -32.26 -5.97
CA GLU A 109 18.98 -33.12 -4.82
C GLU A 109 17.81 -33.09 -3.83
N VAL A 110 16.97 -32.06 -3.88
CA VAL A 110 15.79 -31.95 -3.02
C VAL A 110 14.65 -32.76 -3.62
N SER A 111 14.11 -33.69 -2.84
CA SER A 111 13.00 -34.54 -3.27
C SER A 111 11.74 -33.72 -3.57
N TYR A 112 10.92 -34.26 -4.45
CA TYR A 112 9.65 -33.64 -4.83
C TYR A 112 8.72 -33.37 -3.62
N GLU A 113 8.64 -34.35 -2.72
CA GLU A 113 7.86 -34.27 -1.48
C GLU A 113 8.39 -33.17 -0.54
N ALA A 114 9.72 -33.04 -0.40
CA ALA A 114 10.32 -32.00 0.41
C ALA A 114 10.02 -30.60 -0.15
N LYS A 115 10.04 -30.42 -1.48
CA LYS A 115 9.65 -29.15 -2.13
C LYS A 115 8.20 -28.78 -1.85
N LEU A 116 7.29 -29.76 -1.92
CA LEU A 116 5.88 -29.53 -1.59
C LEU A 116 5.66 -29.18 -0.12
N SER A 117 6.33 -29.90 0.80
CA SER A 117 6.26 -29.63 2.23
C SER A 117 6.70 -28.19 2.52
N GLU A 118 7.85 -27.77 1.97
CA GLU A 118 8.40 -26.43 2.15
C GLU A 118 7.47 -25.32 1.62
N LEU A 119 6.80 -25.57 0.49
CA LEU A 119 5.77 -24.66 -0.04
C LEU A 119 4.53 -24.59 0.86
N CYS A 120 4.07 -25.73 1.39
CA CYS A 120 2.94 -25.76 2.33
C CYS A 120 3.27 -25.00 3.62
N ASP A 121 4.44 -25.25 4.19
CA ASP A 121 4.90 -24.56 5.40
C ASP A 121 4.99 -23.04 5.19
N SER A 122 5.52 -22.62 4.04
CA SER A 122 5.59 -21.21 3.65
C SER A 122 4.20 -20.59 3.48
N ILE A 123 3.29 -21.27 2.76
CA ILE A 123 1.90 -20.82 2.56
C ILE A 123 1.16 -20.68 3.90
N ASP A 124 1.31 -21.64 4.81
CA ASP A 124 0.63 -21.63 6.10
C ASP A 124 1.20 -20.57 7.03
N TYR A 125 2.52 -20.36 7.01
CA TYR A 125 3.15 -19.25 7.72
C TYR A 125 2.63 -17.89 7.25
N ILE A 126 2.60 -17.66 5.93
CA ILE A 126 2.17 -16.39 5.34
C ILE A 126 0.67 -16.17 5.53
N SER A 127 -0.14 -17.22 5.34
CA SER A 127 -1.60 -17.14 5.49
C SER A 127 -2.02 -16.74 6.91
N ARG A 128 -1.26 -17.16 7.94
CA ARG A 128 -1.50 -16.74 9.33
C ARG A 128 -1.35 -15.23 9.54
N ARG A 129 -0.47 -14.58 8.77
CA ARG A 129 -0.23 -13.13 8.81
C ARG A 129 -1.20 -12.32 7.97
N ASN A 130 -1.97 -12.95 7.10
CA ASN A 130 -2.97 -12.26 6.28
C ASN A 130 -4.07 -11.56 7.11
N LYS A 131 -4.27 -11.94 8.38
CA LYS A 131 -5.19 -11.22 9.28
C LYS A 131 -4.74 -9.78 9.54
N GLU A 132 -3.43 -9.55 9.66
CA GLU A 132 -2.85 -8.22 9.88
C GLU A 132 -3.08 -7.31 8.67
N ALA A 133 -2.94 -7.86 7.46
CA ALA A 133 -3.26 -7.20 6.21
C ALA A 133 -4.71 -6.68 6.17
N VAL A 134 -5.67 -7.57 6.48
CA VAL A 134 -7.10 -7.25 6.45
C VAL A 134 -7.45 -6.15 7.46
N LEU A 135 -6.90 -6.24 8.67
CA LEU A 135 -7.10 -5.20 9.70
C LEU A 135 -6.62 -3.84 9.22
N MET A 136 -5.46 -3.79 8.57
CA MET A 136 -4.89 -2.55 8.09
C MET A 136 -5.65 -1.94 6.91
N THR A 137 -6.01 -2.77 5.92
CA THR A 137 -6.85 -2.34 4.80
C THR A 137 -8.18 -1.77 5.32
N THR A 138 -8.75 -2.39 6.37
CA THR A 138 -9.95 -1.89 7.04
C THR A 138 -9.69 -0.55 7.75
N ALA A 139 -8.55 -0.38 8.41
CA ALA A 139 -8.19 0.89 9.08
C ALA A 139 -8.14 2.06 8.08
N PHE A 140 -7.51 1.88 6.92
CA PHE A 140 -7.47 2.92 5.88
C PHE A 140 -8.84 3.21 5.26
N LYS A 141 -9.70 2.19 5.10
CA LYS A 141 -11.11 2.36 4.71
C LYS A 141 -11.86 3.22 5.73
N ASN A 142 -11.67 2.94 7.00
CA ASN A 142 -12.33 3.66 8.09
C ASN A 142 -11.86 5.12 8.13
N ILE A 143 -10.54 5.39 8.05
CA ILE A 143 -10.03 6.77 8.01
C ILE A 143 -10.66 7.55 6.85
N GLN A 144 -10.77 6.96 5.66
CA GLN A 144 -11.39 7.62 4.52
C GLN A 144 -12.88 7.93 4.76
N ASN A 145 -13.63 6.96 5.26
CA ASN A 145 -15.04 7.14 5.61
C ASN A 145 -15.21 8.22 6.69
N ASP A 146 -14.35 8.22 7.70
CA ASP A 146 -14.38 9.18 8.80
C ASP A 146 -14.08 10.59 8.29
N VAL A 147 -13.10 10.77 7.40
CA VAL A 147 -12.83 12.07 6.75
C VAL A 147 -14.03 12.53 5.91
N HIS A 148 -14.71 11.62 5.21
CA HIS A 148 -15.89 11.95 4.41
C HIS A 148 -17.05 12.40 5.30
N GLN A 149 -17.40 11.62 6.32
CA GLN A 149 -18.44 11.94 7.29
C GLN A 149 -18.13 13.24 8.04
N TRP A 150 -16.87 13.45 8.42
CA TRP A 150 -16.44 14.69 9.06
C TRP A 150 -16.60 15.88 8.12
N SER A 151 -16.26 15.74 6.84
CA SER A 151 -16.46 16.78 5.81
C SER A 151 -17.93 17.15 5.62
N GLU A 152 -18.82 16.15 5.62
CA GLU A 152 -20.28 16.38 5.57
C GLU A 152 -20.76 17.12 6.83
N HIS A 153 -20.30 16.70 8.00
CA HIS A 153 -20.63 17.36 9.27
C HIS A 153 -20.15 18.82 9.27
N TRP A 154 -18.91 19.08 8.83
CA TRP A 154 -18.39 20.43 8.65
C TRP A 154 -19.27 21.25 7.69
N ALA A 155 -19.66 20.69 6.54
CA ALA A 155 -20.52 21.37 5.58
C ALA A 155 -21.89 21.73 6.17
N ALA A 156 -22.51 20.82 6.92
CA ALA A 156 -23.77 21.07 7.63
C ALA A 156 -23.61 22.17 8.68
N PHE A 157 -22.54 22.13 9.47
CA PHE A 157 -22.22 23.15 10.48
C PHE A 157 -22.08 24.54 9.85
N LYS A 158 -21.42 24.65 8.68
CA LYS A 158 -21.29 25.91 7.94
C LYS A 158 -22.62 26.53 7.53
N LEU A 159 -23.62 25.71 7.23
CA LEU A 159 -24.94 26.18 6.81
C LEU A 159 -25.74 26.79 7.95
N THR A 160 -25.37 26.53 9.21
CA THR A 160 -26.04 27.11 10.37
C THR A 160 -25.97 28.64 10.36
N LYS A 161 -27.06 29.29 10.82
CA LYS A 161 -27.11 30.76 10.92
C LYS A 161 -25.99 31.32 11.82
N MET A 162 -25.52 30.53 12.78
CA MET A 162 -24.45 30.90 13.69
C MET A 162 -23.11 30.98 12.94
N TYR A 163 -22.74 29.95 12.18
CA TYR A 163 -21.46 29.94 11.46
C TYR A 163 -21.34 31.09 10.44
N ARG A 164 -22.36 31.30 9.60
CA ARG A 164 -22.35 32.33 8.54
C ARG A 164 -22.12 33.75 9.08
N LYS A 165 -22.56 34.00 10.31
CA LYS A 165 -22.44 35.31 10.96
C LYS A 165 -21.04 35.57 11.50
N PHE A 166 -20.26 34.53 11.80
CA PHE A 166 -19.07 34.68 12.65
C PHE A 166 -17.76 34.16 12.05
N LEU A 167 -17.76 33.16 11.16
CA LEU A 167 -16.53 32.44 10.85
C LEU A 167 -16.09 32.46 9.39
N LYS A 168 -17.01 32.48 8.40
CA LYS A 168 -16.72 32.61 6.95
C LYS A 168 -15.39 31.95 6.47
N ASP A 169 -15.01 30.82 7.06
CA ASP A 169 -13.69 30.24 6.79
C ASP A 169 -13.78 29.27 5.63
N GLU A 170 -13.06 29.58 4.55
CA GLU A 170 -12.94 28.77 3.34
C GLU A 170 -11.67 27.90 3.35
N LEU A 171 -10.74 28.09 4.29
CA LEU A 171 -9.48 27.35 4.36
C LEU A 171 -9.72 25.87 4.69
N ILE A 172 -10.46 25.58 5.77
CA ILE A 172 -10.80 24.21 6.18
C ILE A 172 -11.48 23.45 5.04
N THR A 173 -12.43 24.07 4.34
CA THR A 173 -13.11 23.43 3.20
C THR A 173 -12.16 23.13 2.03
N ARG A 174 -11.23 24.05 1.71
CA ARG A 174 -10.24 23.82 0.65
C ARG A 174 -9.25 22.71 1.02
N GLN A 175 -8.84 22.65 2.28
CA GLN A 175 -7.94 21.62 2.79
C GLN A 175 -8.62 20.24 2.77
N LEU A 176 -9.86 20.13 3.25
CA LEU A 176 -10.65 18.89 3.17
C LEU A 176 -10.82 18.39 1.73
N ALA A 177 -11.19 19.29 0.80
CA ALA A 177 -11.32 18.91 -0.60
C ALA A 177 -10.00 18.42 -1.20
N SER A 178 -8.89 19.04 -0.81
CA SER A 178 -7.54 18.61 -1.23
C SER A 178 -7.18 17.25 -0.64
N LEU A 179 -7.51 17.01 0.63
CA LEU A 179 -7.26 15.75 1.32
C LEU A 179 -8.09 14.61 0.73
N LEU A 180 -9.39 14.79 0.55
CA LEU A 180 -10.27 13.80 -0.08
C LEU A 180 -9.80 13.43 -1.50
N ARG A 181 -9.38 14.43 -2.29
CA ARG A 181 -8.83 14.20 -3.64
C ARG A 181 -7.52 13.40 -3.63
N LEU A 182 -6.68 13.64 -2.62
CA LEU A 182 -5.40 12.95 -2.43
C LEU A 182 -5.60 11.50 -1.97
N MET A 183 -6.48 11.31 -0.98
CA MET A 183 -6.85 10.00 -0.45
C MET A 183 -7.48 9.11 -1.53
N GLY A 184 -8.38 9.68 -2.34
CA GLY A 184 -9.11 8.99 -3.39
C GLY A 184 -10.10 7.95 -2.86
N GLU A 185 -10.78 7.27 -3.78
CA GLU A 185 -11.74 6.22 -3.46
C GLU A 185 -11.08 4.86 -3.26
N PRO A 186 -11.65 3.99 -2.41
CA PRO A 186 -11.08 2.71 -2.10
C PRO A 186 -11.32 1.75 -3.28
N ALA A 187 -10.28 1.51 -4.08
CA ALA A 187 -10.39 0.67 -5.28
C ALA A 187 -9.69 -0.70 -5.13
N TRP A 188 -9.23 -1.07 -3.93
CA TRP A 188 -8.43 -2.28 -3.72
C TRP A 188 -9.20 -3.60 -3.79
N GLU A 189 -10.53 -3.58 -3.64
CA GLU A 189 -11.34 -4.80 -3.74
C GLU A 189 -11.28 -5.39 -5.15
N ALA A 190 -11.12 -4.54 -6.17
CA ALA A 190 -10.90 -4.96 -7.56
C ALA A 190 -9.49 -5.51 -7.83
N LEU A 191 -8.57 -5.40 -6.86
CA LEU A 191 -7.14 -5.67 -7.03
C LEU A 191 -6.71 -6.99 -6.38
N ALA A 192 -7.57 -7.62 -5.58
CA ALA A 192 -7.23 -8.87 -4.90
C ALA A 192 -6.96 -10.03 -5.89
N GLY A 193 -5.89 -10.78 -5.67
CA GLY A 193 -5.59 -12.02 -6.38
C GLY A 193 -4.82 -11.86 -7.71
N HIS A 194 -4.18 -10.71 -7.94
CA HIS A 194 -3.40 -10.44 -9.14
C HIS A 194 -1.87 -10.66 -8.95
N GLY A 195 -1.45 -11.12 -7.77
CA GLY A 195 -0.06 -11.45 -7.45
C GLY A 195 0.82 -10.23 -7.16
N ALA A 196 2.09 -10.49 -6.87
CA ALA A 196 3.07 -9.43 -6.57
C ALA A 196 3.33 -8.45 -7.72
N SER A 197 3.04 -8.86 -8.97
CA SER A 197 3.17 -8.02 -10.17
C SER A 197 2.29 -6.77 -10.10
N LEU A 198 1.03 -6.91 -9.67
CA LEU A 198 0.13 -5.78 -9.52
C LEU A 198 0.65 -4.79 -8.48
N ILE A 199 1.19 -5.29 -7.37
CA ILE A 199 1.73 -4.45 -6.31
C ILE A 199 2.92 -3.64 -6.83
N LEU A 200 3.84 -4.28 -7.55
CA LEU A 200 4.96 -3.60 -8.20
C LEU A 200 4.49 -2.54 -9.18
N ARG A 201 3.42 -2.82 -9.94
CA ARG A 201 2.83 -1.85 -10.86
C ARG A 201 2.24 -0.62 -10.16
N LEU A 202 1.78 -0.74 -8.92
CA LEU A 202 1.23 0.39 -8.16
C LEU A 202 2.27 1.17 -7.38
N ILE A 203 3.23 0.47 -6.77
CA ILE A 203 4.28 1.09 -5.96
C ILE A 203 5.38 1.63 -6.85
N SER A 204 5.66 0.98 -7.98
CA SER A 204 6.65 1.45 -8.97
C SER A 204 6.21 1.19 -10.42
N PRO A 205 5.25 1.98 -10.94
CA PRO A 205 4.70 1.79 -12.28
C PRO A 205 5.75 1.92 -13.38
N ILE A 206 6.75 2.80 -13.20
CA ILE A 206 7.80 3.02 -14.20
C ILE A 206 8.72 1.81 -14.25
N TRP A 207 9.13 1.29 -13.08
CA TRP A 207 9.93 0.07 -13.01
C TRP A 207 9.19 -1.11 -13.63
N TYR A 208 7.91 -1.28 -13.30
CA TYR A 208 7.09 -2.34 -13.88
C TYR A 208 7.02 -2.22 -15.40
N ALA A 209 6.83 -1.01 -15.95
CA ALA A 209 6.81 -0.79 -17.39
C ALA A 209 8.14 -1.12 -18.09
N LEU A 210 9.27 -0.95 -17.41
CA LEU A 210 10.60 -1.27 -17.96
C LEU A 210 10.87 -2.77 -18.03
N ILE A 211 10.31 -3.54 -17.09
CA ILE A 211 10.59 -4.97 -16.96
C ILE A 211 9.44 -5.85 -17.44
N LYS A 212 8.26 -5.30 -17.72
CA LYS A 212 7.08 -6.07 -18.12
C LYS A 212 7.36 -6.96 -19.34
N ASP A 213 8.08 -6.49 -20.34
CA ASP A 213 8.32 -7.28 -21.57
C ASP A 213 9.36 -8.39 -21.34
N THR A 214 10.16 -8.28 -20.27
CA THR A 214 11.16 -9.28 -19.88
C THR A 214 10.65 -10.27 -18.83
N VAL A 215 9.60 -9.91 -18.09
CA VAL A 215 9.10 -10.66 -16.94
C VAL A 215 7.70 -11.19 -17.22
N VAL A 216 6.83 -10.46 -17.92
CA VAL A 216 5.41 -10.76 -18.16
C VAL A 216 5.18 -11.22 -19.62
N SER A 217 5.05 -12.53 -19.86
CA SER A 217 4.61 -13.06 -21.18
C SER A 217 3.11 -12.86 -21.43
N GLU A 218 2.73 -12.81 -22.71
CA GLU A 218 1.44 -12.48 -23.37
C GLU A 218 0.14 -13.10 -22.79
N SER A 219 0.19 -13.99 -21.79
CA SER A 219 -1.03 -14.60 -21.22
C SER A 219 -1.74 -13.75 -20.14
N ASP A 220 -1.15 -12.64 -19.68
CA ASP A 220 -1.73 -11.72 -18.70
C ASP A 220 -2.50 -10.53 -19.34
N ASN A 221 -3.06 -10.72 -20.55
CA ASN A 221 -3.81 -9.70 -21.32
C ASN A 221 -5.11 -9.16 -20.64
N LYS A 222 -5.31 -9.36 -19.33
CA LYS A 222 -6.36 -8.69 -18.56
C LYS A 222 -5.92 -7.33 -17.98
N ASP A 223 -4.65 -6.97 -18.14
CA ASP A 223 -4.02 -5.95 -17.30
C ASP A 223 -3.96 -4.52 -17.89
N ASP A 224 -4.38 -4.23 -19.11
CA ASP A 224 -3.98 -2.95 -19.75
C ASP A 224 -4.67 -1.67 -19.24
N GLN A 225 -5.66 -1.75 -18.36
CA GLN A 225 -6.27 -0.55 -17.75
C GLN A 225 -6.34 -0.66 -16.24
N ILE A 226 -5.31 -0.12 -15.56
CA ILE A 226 -5.47 0.26 -14.15
C ILE A 226 -6.29 1.55 -14.11
N PRO A 227 -7.48 1.54 -13.50
CA PRO A 227 -8.28 2.75 -13.34
C PRO A 227 -7.48 3.85 -12.61
N SER A 228 -7.69 5.10 -12.99
CA SER A 228 -6.97 6.24 -12.39
C SER A 228 -7.19 6.35 -10.86
N GLU A 229 -8.31 5.80 -10.37
CA GLU A 229 -8.68 5.67 -8.96
C GLU A 229 -7.70 4.79 -8.16
N VAL A 230 -6.99 3.88 -8.82
CA VAL A 230 -6.05 2.96 -8.16
C VAL A 230 -4.72 3.66 -7.81
N ASN A 231 -4.40 4.78 -8.47
CA ASN A 231 -3.18 5.55 -8.23
C ASN A 231 -3.31 6.55 -7.06
N LYS A 232 -4.28 6.34 -6.18
CA LYS A 232 -4.56 7.20 -5.04
C LYS A 232 -3.87 6.71 -3.77
N LEU A 233 -3.63 7.62 -2.83
CA LEU A 233 -2.81 7.35 -1.65
C LEU A 233 -3.34 6.16 -0.84
N VAL A 234 -4.64 6.15 -0.56
CA VAL A 234 -5.28 5.08 0.24
C VAL A 234 -5.16 3.74 -0.49
N THR A 235 -5.42 3.69 -1.79
CA THR A 235 -5.31 2.45 -2.57
C THR A 235 -3.87 1.94 -2.62
N LYS A 236 -2.87 2.80 -2.82
CA LYS A 236 -1.45 2.39 -2.80
C LYS A 236 -1.06 1.77 -1.46
N ILE A 237 -1.48 2.38 -0.35
CA ILE A 237 -1.16 1.87 0.99
C ILE A 237 -1.94 0.59 1.30
N ALA A 238 -3.23 0.55 1.00
CA ALA A 238 -4.06 -0.64 1.18
C ALA A 238 -3.52 -1.84 0.38
N VAL A 239 -3.02 -1.63 -0.84
CA VAL A 239 -2.43 -2.72 -1.63
C VAL A 239 -1.13 -3.25 -1.02
N MET A 240 -0.28 -2.38 -0.45
CA MET A 240 0.86 -2.84 0.35
C MET A 240 0.42 -3.71 1.53
N CYS A 241 -0.73 -3.39 2.13
CA CYS A 241 -1.24 -4.19 3.23
C CYS A 241 -1.67 -5.59 2.76
N ASN A 242 -2.19 -5.73 1.53
CA ASN A 242 -2.60 -7.01 0.95
C ASN A 242 -1.44 -7.89 0.43
N LEU A 243 -0.18 -7.49 0.62
CA LEU A 243 1.01 -8.25 0.20
C LEU A 243 0.99 -9.72 0.61
N TRP A 244 0.54 -10.03 1.83
CA TRP A 244 0.46 -11.40 2.30
C TRP A 244 -0.46 -12.28 1.45
N ALA A 245 -1.61 -11.73 1.03
CA ALA A 245 -2.56 -12.44 0.18
C ALA A 245 -1.96 -12.70 -1.21
N GLU A 246 -1.29 -11.71 -1.79
CA GLU A 246 -0.70 -11.83 -3.13
C GLU A 246 0.49 -12.81 -3.16
N ILE A 247 1.38 -12.76 -2.17
CA ILE A 247 2.47 -13.73 -2.03
C ILE A 247 1.91 -15.16 -1.86
N THR A 248 0.82 -15.29 -1.10
CA THR A 248 0.15 -16.59 -0.93
C THR A 248 -0.41 -17.11 -2.25
N ALA A 249 -0.99 -16.24 -3.08
CA ALA A 249 -1.51 -16.60 -4.40
C ALA A 249 -0.39 -17.11 -5.32
N ASP A 250 0.72 -16.37 -5.37
CA ASP A 250 1.91 -16.73 -6.15
C ASP A 250 2.46 -18.10 -5.71
N LEU A 251 2.62 -18.34 -4.40
CA LEU A 251 3.11 -19.62 -3.88
C LEU A 251 2.16 -20.79 -4.14
N ARG A 252 0.84 -20.57 -4.10
CA ARG A 252 -0.14 -21.60 -4.48
C ARG A 252 -0.04 -21.96 -5.95
N GLN A 253 0.21 -20.99 -6.82
CA GLN A 253 0.44 -21.24 -8.24
C GLN A 253 1.71 -22.06 -8.47
N ILE A 254 2.80 -21.74 -7.76
CA ILE A 254 4.04 -22.55 -7.80
C ILE A 254 3.74 -23.96 -7.32
N ARG A 255 3.08 -24.13 -6.17
CA ARG A 255 2.76 -25.45 -5.61
C ARG A 255 1.96 -26.30 -6.59
N SER A 256 0.97 -25.71 -7.27
CA SER A 256 0.24 -26.39 -8.33
C SER A 256 1.17 -26.81 -9.47
N ALA A 257 2.05 -25.93 -9.94
CA ALA A 257 3.01 -26.25 -10.99
C ALA A 257 4.00 -27.34 -10.55
N THR A 258 4.46 -27.32 -9.30
CA THR A 258 5.28 -28.36 -8.69
C THR A 258 4.53 -29.71 -8.79
N SER A 259 3.24 -29.77 -8.45
CA SER A 259 2.43 -31.02 -8.49
C SER A 259 2.43 -31.77 -9.82
N HIS A 260 2.68 -31.07 -10.92
CA HIS A 260 2.73 -31.65 -12.25
C HIS A 260 4.13 -32.10 -12.67
N LEU A 261 5.20 -31.68 -11.98
CA LEU A 261 6.59 -32.06 -12.30
C LEU A 261 6.88 -33.55 -12.08
N SER A 262 6.23 -34.19 -11.11
CA SER A 262 6.41 -35.62 -10.84
C SER A 262 5.90 -36.51 -11.99
N GLN A 263 5.11 -35.95 -12.91
CA GLN A 263 4.52 -36.62 -14.06
C GLN A 263 5.19 -36.22 -15.40
N ASP A 264 6.17 -35.30 -15.37
CA ASP A 264 6.83 -34.77 -16.57
C ASP A 264 7.95 -35.70 -17.07
N ILE A 265 7.65 -36.48 -18.11
CA ILE A 265 8.61 -37.39 -18.75
C ILE A 265 9.42 -36.67 -19.84
N SER A 266 8.92 -35.56 -20.42
CA SER A 266 9.54 -34.87 -21.56
C SER A 266 10.56 -33.81 -21.15
N GLY A 267 10.53 -33.34 -19.90
CA GLY A 267 11.43 -32.31 -19.35
C GLY A 267 11.05 -30.88 -19.73
N GLU A 268 10.01 -30.69 -20.55
CA GLU A 268 9.50 -29.38 -20.96
C GLU A 268 8.84 -28.65 -19.79
N ALA A 269 8.10 -29.37 -18.93
CA ALA A 269 7.49 -28.76 -17.74
C ALA A 269 8.56 -28.32 -16.74
N THR A 270 9.69 -29.02 -16.68
CA THR A 270 10.85 -28.61 -15.87
C THR A 270 11.44 -27.27 -16.33
N VAL A 271 11.60 -27.07 -17.64
CA VAL A 271 12.11 -25.79 -18.19
C VAL A 271 11.12 -24.65 -17.89
N LEU A 272 9.83 -24.86 -18.12
CA LEU A 272 8.79 -23.87 -17.82
C LEU A 272 8.72 -23.54 -16.33
N TYR A 273 8.87 -24.55 -15.47
CA TYR A 273 8.91 -24.35 -14.02
C TYR A 273 10.10 -23.53 -13.57
N SER A 274 11.31 -23.84 -14.06
CA SER A 274 12.51 -23.04 -13.77
C SER A 274 12.37 -21.60 -14.25
N SER A 275 11.78 -21.38 -15.44
CA SER A 275 11.49 -20.04 -15.96
C SER A 275 10.54 -19.27 -15.03
N ARG A 276 9.46 -19.89 -14.57
CA ARG A 276 8.50 -19.29 -13.62
C ARG A 276 9.16 -18.94 -12.28
N LEU A 277 10.00 -19.82 -11.73
CA LEU A 277 10.72 -19.55 -10.49
C LEU A 277 11.71 -18.39 -10.64
N ASN A 278 12.41 -18.31 -11.76
CA ASN A 278 13.31 -17.19 -12.05
C ASN A 278 12.55 -15.87 -12.18
N ARG A 279 11.41 -15.86 -12.88
CA ARG A 279 10.51 -14.70 -12.97
C ARG A 279 10.06 -14.24 -11.59
N LEU A 280 9.59 -15.18 -10.76
CA LEU A 280 9.15 -14.87 -9.41
C LEU A 280 10.28 -14.31 -8.56
N LYS A 281 11.47 -14.92 -8.62
CA LYS A 281 12.65 -14.44 -7.92
C LYS A 281 12.96 -12.99 -8.28
N THR A 282 12.97 -12.65 -9.57
CA THR A 282 13.19 -11.28 -10.04
C THR A 282 12.14 -10.30 -9.49
N MET A 283 10.86 -10.65 -9.57
CA MET A 283 9.77 -9.81 -9.03
C MET A 283 9.91 -9.62 -7.52
N TYR A 284 10.20 -10.70 -6.79
CA TYR A 284 10.32 -10.68 -5.33
C TYR A 284 11.56 -9.91 -4.87
N THR A 285 12.70 -10.01 -5.56
CA THR A 285 13.88 -9.20 -5.26
C THR A 285 13.61 -7.70 -5.46
N ALA A 286 12.89 -7.33 -6.53
CA ALA A 286 12.47 -5.95 -6.74
C ALA A 286 11.50 -5.50 -5.66
N LEU A 287 10.51 -6.31 -5.32
CA LEU A 287 9.52 -6.01 -4.29
C LEU A 287 10.17 -5.85 -2.92
N SER A 288 11.10 -6.74 -2.53
CA SER A 288 11.90 -6.60 -1.30
C SER A 288 12.62 -5.24 -1.25
N THR A 289 13.24 -4.83 -2.35
CA THR A 289 13.92 -3.53 -2.45
C THR A 289 12.94 -2.35 -2.33
N ALA A 290 11.76 -2.46 -2.95
CA ALA A 290 10.69 -1.46 -2.84
C ALA A 290 10.19 -1.32 -1.40
N LEU A 291 9.94 -2.45 -0.73
CA LEU A 291 9.43 -2.49 0.64
C LEU A 291 10.44 -1.97 1.64
N ARG A 292 11.71 -2.32 1.47
CA ARG A 292 12.80 -1.73 2.28
C ARG A 292 12.86 -0.22 2.09
N SER A 293 12.76 0.25 0.84
CA SER A 293 12.75 1.69 0.55
C SER A 293 11.54 2.37 1.18
N TYR A 294 10.36 1.74 1.13
CA TYR A 294 9.14 2.23 1.76
C TYR A 294 9.28 2.33 3.28
N GLN A 295 9.71 1.25 3.93
CA GLN A 295 9.91 1.17 5.38
C GLN A 295 10.84 2.27 5.89
N VAL A 296 11.94 2.53 5.16
CA VAL A 296 12.96 3.52 5.56
C VAL A 296 12.53 4.96 5.24
N ASN A 297 11.90 5.19 4.08
CA ASN A 297 11.69 6.56 3.58
C ASN A 297 10.30 7.12 3.85
N VAL A 298 9.26 6.30 3.97
CA VAL A 298 7.89 6.77 4.21
C VAL A 298 7.66 6.88 5.71
N PHE A 299 7.93 8.05 6.29
CA PHE A 299 7.66 8.36 7.68
C PHE A 299 7.13 9.79 7.83
N LEU A 300 6.41 10.00 8.93
CA LEU A 300 5.90 11.29 9.37
C LEU A 300 6.82 11.81 10.46
N ASP A 301 7.20 13.08 10.36
CA ASP A 301 8.08 13.76 11.31
C ASP A 301 7.34 14.14 12.62
#